data_AF-A0A8T2GB54-F1
#
_entry.id   AF-A0A8T2GB54-F1
#
_cell.length_a   1.000
_cell.length_b   1.000
_cell.length_c   1.000
_cell.angle_alpha   90.00
_cell.angle_beta   90.00
_cell.angle_gamma   90.00
#
_symmetry.space_group_name_H-M   'P 1'
#
loop_
_entity.id
_entity.type
_entity.pdbx_description
1 polymer ?
#
loop_
_entity_poly.entity_id
_entity_poly.type
_entity_poly.pdbx_seq_one_letter_code
_entity_poly.pdbx_strand_id
1 'polypeptide(L)'
;MIKLWMMTSLQLAELFVSSIVHLLYGFYIFSSAVAGDISQTLNDYLFKSNVAFGETGQNQTNVEGLPPIVLVHGIFGFGKGRLGGLSYFGGAEKKDERVLVPDLGSLTSIYDRARELFYYLKGGVVDFGEEHSEACGHSRFGRRYEQGQYPEWDEDHPIHFVGHSAGAQVVRVLQQMLADQAFEGFEETNENWVLSVTSLSGAFNGTTRTYLDGMRTDDGVSMKPICLLQLCRIGVIMYDWLDISWLKTYYNFGFDHFNISWKKTGVRGLVDCLMGNAGPFASGDWILPDLTIQGSTSINSNLQTFPNTYYFSYATKRTRRVMGMTIPSGVLGIHPMLFLRVFQMSQWKFPQDVSPPYKGYRDEDWQENDGALNTISMTHPRLPVEHPSRFIRSDSECQTLQPGIW
;
A
#
# COMPACT_ATOMS: atom_id res chain seq x y z
N MET A 1 -9.79 1.38 40.59
CA MET A 1 -9.71 2.76 40.05
C MET A 1 -8.28 3.17 39.67
N ILE A 2 -7.30 3.19 40.59
CA ILE A 2 -5.91 3.65 40.29
C ILE A 2 -5.27 2.96 39.08
N LYS A 3 -5.39 1.63 38.96
CA LYS A 3 -4.86 0.86 37.81
C LYS A 3 -5.49 1.26 36.47
N LEU A 4 -6.79 1.56 36.46
CA LEU A 4 -7.50 2.00 35.26
C LEU A 4 -7.03 3.39 34.84
N TRP A 5 -6.95 4.33 35.78
CA TRP A 5 -6.42 5.68 35.54
C TRP A 5 -4.99 5.63 35.00
N MET A 6 -4.12 4.82 35.60
CA MET A 6 -2.73 4.67 35.15
C MET A 6 -2.64 4.08 33.73
N MET A 7 -3.45 3.06 33.41
CA MET A 7 -3.51 2.48 32.05
C MET A 7 -4.01 3.49 31.03
N THR A 8 -5.07 4.24 31.33
CA THR A 8 -5.59 5.29 30.44
C THR A 8 -4.57 6.41 30.25
N SER A 9 -3.87 6.85 31.30
CA SER A 9 -2.80 7.85 31.20
C SER A 9 -1.64 7.36 30.32
N LEU A 10 -1.23 6.10 30.44
CA LEU A 10 -0.19 5.52 29.59
C LEU A 10 -0.61 5.43 28.12
N GLN A 11 -1.87 5.06 27.85
CA GLN A 11 -2.42 5.02 26.49
C GLN A 11 -2.48 6.42 25.87
N LEU A 12 -2.91 7.44 26.62
CA LEU A 12 -2.92 8.82 26.14
C LEU A 12 -1.50 9.36 25.91
N ALA A 13 -0.55 9.03 26.79
CA ALA A 13 0.85 9.41 26.61
C ALA A 13 1.47 8.74 25.37
N GLU A 14 1.20 7.45 25.17
CA GLU A 14 1.62 6.72 23.96
C GLU A 14 1.02 7.34 22.71
N LEU A 15 -0.29 7.62 22.71
CA LEU A 15 -0.96 8.26 21.59
C LEU A 15 -0.34 9.63 21.29
N PHE A 16 -0.07 10.44 22.31
CA PHE A 16 0.58 11.75 22.16
C PHE A 16 1.97 11.62 21.54
N VAL A 17 2.82 10.72 22.06
CA VAL A 17 4.17 10.48 21.54
C VAL A 17 4.11 9.96 20.10
N SER A 18 3.28 8.96 19.84
CA SER A 18 3.08 8.40 18.50
C SER A 18 2.61 9.47 17.51
N SER A 19 1.68 10.33 17.91
CA SER A 19 1.17 11.43 17.08
C SER A 19 2.26 12.44 16.75
N ILE A 20 3.04 12.88 17.75
CA ILE A 20 4.15 13.82 17.55
C ILE A 20 5.21 13.20 16.62
N VAL A 21 5.59 11.95 16.86
CA VAL A 21 6.60 11.27 16.03
C VAL A 21 6.14 11.21 14.57
N HIS A 22 4.91 10.76 14.30
CA HIS A 22 4.40 10.67 12.93
C HIS A 22 4.25 12.04 12.27
N LEU A 23 3.76 13.05 12.99
CA LEU A 23 3.62 14.42 12.47
C LEU A 23 4.98 15.05 12.15
N LEU A 24 5.95 14.95 13.06
CA LEU A 24 7.29 15.52 12.87
C LEU A 24 8.03 14.84 11.71
N TYR A 25 7.95 13.51 11.61
CA TYR A 25 8.57 12.80 10.50
C TYR A 25 7.85 13.05 9.17
N GLY A 26 6.52 13.10 9.15
CA GLY A 26 5.76 13.46 7.96
C GLY A 26 6.13 14.86 7.47
N PHE A 27 6.20 15.83 8.40
CA PHE A 27 6.66 17.18 8.09
C PHE A 27 8.13 17.20 7.62
N TYR A 28 9.02 16.44 8.26
CA TYR A 28 10.42 16.34 7.85
C TYR A 28 10.56 15.79 6.43
N ILE A 29 9.88 14.69 6.09
CA ILE A 29 9.93 14.09 4.75
C ILE A 29 9.40 15.09 3.73
N PHE A 30 8.21 15.67 3.98
CA PHE A 30 7.58 16.62 3.07
C PHE A 30 8.43 17.88 2.86
N SER A 31 8.89 18.51 3.94
CA SER A 31 9.71 19.72 3.87
C SER A 31 11.08 19.47 3.23
N SER A 32 11.70 18.32 3.49
CA SER A 32 12.97 17.94 2.86
C SER A 32 12.81 17.70 1.36
N ALA A 33 11.71 17.07 0.94
CA ALA A 33 11.38 16.87 -0.46
C ALA A 33 11.23 18.22 -1.18
N VAL A 34 10.38 19.10 -0.64
CA VAL A 34 10.13 20.44 -1.21
C VAL A 34 11.41 21.29 -1.24
N ALA A 35 12.21 21.26 -0.17
CA ALA A 35 13.47 21.98 -0.12
C ALA A 35 14.47 21.46 -1.17
N GLY A 36 14.52 20.14 -1.38
CA GLY A 36 15.32 19.51 -2.42
C GLY A 36 14.93 19.99 -3.82
N ASP A 37 13.63 20.03 -4.11
CA ASP A 37 13.12 20.47 -5.41
C ASP A 37 13.37 21.96 -5.67
N ILE A 38 13.19 22.81 -4.64
CA ILE A 38 13.50 24.24 -4.72
C ILE A 38 14.99 24.43 -4.97
N SER A 39 15.86 23.69 -4.25
CA SER A 39 17.30 23.76 -4.45
C SER A 39 17.70 23.31 -5.86
N GLN A 40 17.08 22.25 -6.39
CA GLN A 40 17.35 21.77 -7.75
C GLN A 40 16.89 22.79 -8.79
N THR A 41 15.70 23.37 -8.63
CA THR A 41 15.15 24.39 -9.53
C THR A 41 16.00 25.66 -9.54
N LEU A 42 16.48 26.10 -8.38
CA LEU A 42 17.39 27.24 -8.25
C LEU A 42 18.75 26.95 -8.89
N ASN A 43 19.31 25.75 -8.69
CA ASN A 43 20.56 25.35 -9.34
C ASN A 43 20.42 25.29 -10.86
N ASP A 44 19.33 24.72 -11.37
CA ASP A 44 19.03 24.72 -12.80
C ASP A 44 18.86 26.16 -13.33
N TYR A 45 18.18 27.05 -12.61
CA TYR A 45 18.05 28.44 -13.02
C TYR A 45 19.41 29.19 -13.03
N LEU A 46 20.24 28.99 -12.01
CA LEU A 46 21.52 29.70 -11.84
C LEU A 46 22.63 29.16 -12.75
N PHE A 47 22.71 27.84 -12.95
CA PHE A 47 23.85 27.19 -13.61
C PHE A 47 23.54 26.68 -15.02
N LYS A 48 22.27 26.44 -15.38
CA LYS A 48 21.88 25.96 -16.72
C LYS A 48 21.80 27.10 -17.75
N SER A 49 22.08 28.34 -17.34
CA SER A 49 22.24 29.49 -18.25
C SER A 49 23.61 29.55 -18.96
N ASN A 50 24.56 28.63 -18.67
CA ASN A 50 25.94 28.74 -19.17
C ASN A 50 26.55 27.48 -19.80
N VAL A 51 25.79 26.44 -20.12
CA VAL A 51 26.37 25.24 -20.76
C VAL A 51 25.37 24.57 -21.70
N ALA A 52 25.50 24.82 -23.00
CA ALA A 52 25.06 23.88 -24.04
C ALA A 52 26.14 22.78 -24.13
N PHE A 53 25.90 21.62 -23.54
CA PHE A 53 26.73 20.43 -23.77
C PHE A 53 25.85 19.27 -24.21
N GLY A 54 26.30 18.63 -25.29
CA GLY A 54 25.62 17.58 -25.99
C GLY A 54 25.30 16.37 -25.11
N GLU A 55 24.23 15.69 -25.52
CA GLU A 55 23.78 14.41 -25.01
C GLU A 55 24.97 13.43 -24.97
N THR A 56 25.54 13.24 -23.78
CA THR A 56 26.32 12.03 -23.52
C THR A 56 25.33 10.89 -23.46
N GLY A 57 25.28 10.12 -24.55
CA GLY A 57 24.50 8.90 -24.67
C GLY A 57 24.69 8.03 -23.44
N GLN A 58 23.62 7.92 -22.65
CA GLN A 58 23.49 6.77 -21.77
C GLN A 58 23.52 5.55 -22.66
N ASN A 59 24.39 4.58 -22.36
CA ASN A 59 24.28 3.24 -22.93
C ASN A 59 22.93 2.67 -22.48
N GLN A 60 21.87 3.02 -23.22
CA GLN A 60 20.58 2.36 -23.17
C GLN A 60 20.86 0.93 -23.62
N THR A 61 20.89 0.00 -22.67
CA THR A 61 20.62 -1.40 -22.98
C THR A 61 19.14 -1.47 -23.35
N ASN A 62 18.82 -1.04 -24.56
CA ASN A 62 17.52 -1.22 -25.16
C ASN A 62 17.41 -2.72 -25.46
N VAL A 63 17.08 -3.52 -24.44
CA VAL A 63 16.82 -4.94 -24.63
C VAL A 63 15.42 -5.04 -25.22
N GLU A 64 15.34 -4.84 -26.53
CA GLU A 64 14.12 -5.11 -27.29
C GLU A 64 13.63 -6.52 -26.96
N GLY A 65 12.38 -6.62 -26.50
CA GLY A 65 11.69 -7.90 -26.27
C GLY A 65 11.56 -8.37 -24.81
N LEU A 66 12.09 -7.67 -23.80
CA LEU A 66 11.82 -8.03 -22.40
C LEU A 66 10.51 -7.42 -21.85
N PRO A 67 9.67 -8.20 -21.14
CA PRO A 67 8.51 -7.71 -20.41
C PRO A 67 8.83 -6.54 -19.47
N PRO A 68 7.97 -5.50 -19.37
CA PRO A 68 8.18 -4.41 -18.44
C PRO A 68 8.00 -4.85 -16.99
N ILE A 69 8.56 -4.06 -16.08
CA ILE A 69 8.40 -4.24 -14.63
C ILE A 69 7.52 -3.13 -14.08
N VAL A 70 6.44 -3.47 -13.38
CA VAL A 70 5.56 -2.51 -12.73
C VAL A 70 5.73 -2.57 -11.22
N LEU A 71 6.23 -1.49 -10.63
CA LEU A 71 6.45 -1.36 -9.19
C LEU A 71 5.22 -0.76 -8.50
N VAL A 72 4.54 -1.53 -7.66
CA VAL A 72 3.28 -1.16 -7.01
C VAL A 72 3.51 -0.87 -5.53
N HIS A 73 3.35 0.39 -5.13
CA HIS A 73 3.65 0.86 -3.78
C HIS A 73 2.64 0.37 -2.74
N GLY A 74 2.95 0.51 -1.45
CA GLY A 74 2.04 0.17 -0.35
C GLY A 74 1.19 1.34 0.14
N ILE A 75 0.75 1.26 1.40
CA ILE A 75 0.19 2.38 2.16
C ILE A 75 1.22 3.50 2.31
N PHE A 76 0.78 4.77 2.24
CA PHE A 76 1.64 5.97 2.26
C PHE A 76 2.70 6.01 1.14
N GLY A 77 2.58 5.14 0.14
CA GLY A 77 3.43 5.13 -1.04
C GLY A 77 2.93 6.06 -2.13
N PHE A 78 3.78 6.28 -3.11
CA PHE A 78 3.55 7.23 -4.20
C PHE A 78 4.26 6.78 -5.47
N GLY A 79 3.72 7.18 -6.62
CA GLY A 79 4.30 6.85 -7.92
C GLY A 79 5.49 7.73 -8.32
N LYS A 80 6.10 7.42 -9.46
CA LYS A 80 7.21 8.21 -10.02
C LYS A 80 6.76 9.65 -10.30
N GLY A 81 7.60 10.61 -9.93
CA GLY A 81 7.32 12.05 -10.11
C GLY A 81 6.45 12.67 -9.00
N ARG A 82 6.09 11.91 -7.97
CA ARG A 82 5.46 12.43 -6.75
C ARG A 82 6.51 12.65 -5.65
N LEU A 83 6.22 13.60 -4.75
CA LEU A 83 7.16 14.10 -3.74
C LEU A 83 8.51 14.52 -4.34
N GLY A 84 8.45 15.18 -5.50
CA GLY A 84 9.62 15.78 -6.11
C GLY A 84 10.64 14.76 -6.62
N GLY A 85 11.89 14.97 -6.24
CA GLY A 85 13.00 14.06 -6.55
C GLY A 85 13.07 12.78 -5.69
N LEU A 86 12.21 12.62 -4.68
CA LEU A 86 12.20 11.43 -3.83
C LEU A 86 11.73 10.19 -4.61
N SER A 87 12.23 9.02 -4.20
CA SER A 87 11.84 7.75 -4.78
C SER A 87 11.36 6.78 -3.71
N TYR A 88 10.12 6.30 -3.85
CA TYR A 88 9.57 5.27 -2.98
C TYR A 88 10.34 3.94 -3.09
N PHE A 89 10.78 3.58 -4.31
CA PHE A 89 11.50 2.35 -4.61
C PHE A 89 13.03 2.52 -4.64
N GLY A 90 13.55 3.56 -3.98
CA GLY A 90 15.00 3.77 -3.84
C GLY A 90 15.74 3.99 -5.16
N GLY A 91 15.05 4.44 -6.21
CA GLY A 91 15.61 4.72 -7.53
C GLY A 91 15.63 3.52 -8.48
N ALA A 92 14.96 2.40 -8.14
CA ALA A 92 14.83 1.26 -9.03
C ALA A 92 14.21 1.65 -10.39
N GLU A 93 13.29 2.62 -10.40
CA GLU A 93 12.63 3.17 -11.59
C GLU A 93 13.48 4.08 -12.47
N LYS A 94 14.75 4.28 -12.08
CA LYS A 94 15.76 5.00 -12.87
C LYS A 94 16.73 4.02 -13.57
N LYS A 95 16.58 2.71 -13.35
CA LYS A 95 17.48 1.69 -13.90
C LYS A 95 17.16 1.35 -15.35
N ASP A 96 15.90 1.43 -15.74
CA ASP A 96 15.42 1.13 -17.09
C ASP A 96 14.11 1.89 -17.35
N GLU A 97 13.87 2.32 -18.59
CA GLU A 97 12.67 3.05 -19.00
C GLU A 97 11.41 2.17 -18.97
N ARG A 98 11.56 0.85 -19.05
CA ARG A 98 10.48 -0.15 -18.95
C ARG A 98 10.09 -0.48 -17.50
N VAL A 99 10.65 0.24 -16.53
CA VAL A 99 10.22 0.17 -15.12
C VAL A 99 9.16 1.25 -14.87
N LEU A 100 7.91 0.81 -14.78
CA LEU A 100 6.74 1.65 -14.55
C LEU A 100 6.44 1.74 -13.06
N VAL A 101 6.07 2.94 -12.58
CA VAL A 101 5.74 3.16 -11.16
C VAL A 101 4.48 4.02 -11.06
N PRO A 102 3.29 3.38 -11.08
CA PRO A 102 2.02 4.07 -10.98
C PRO A 102 1.85 4.79 -9.64
N ASP A 103 1.08 5.88 -9.67
CA ASP A 103 0.59 6.58 -8.49
C ASP A 103 -0.90 6.25 -8.30
N LEU A 104 -1.18 5.30 -7.40
CA LEU A 104 -2.51 4.70 -7.21
C LEU A 104 -3.25 5.23 -5.98
N GLY A 105 -2.80 6.35 -5.42
CA GLY A 105 -3.32 6.82 -4.15
C GLY A 105 -2.74 6.08 -2.94
N SER A 106 -2.31 6.84 -1.96
CA SER A 106 -1.59 6.30 -0.82
C SER A 106 -2.48 5.66 0.26
N LEU A 107 -3.80 5.92 0.23
CA LEU A 107 -4.79 5.41 1.18
C LEU A 107 -6.02 4.75 0.53
N THR A 108 -6.12 4.79 -0.80
CA THR A 108 -7.18 4.14 -1.58
C THR A 108 -7.25 2.63 -1.31
N SER A 109 -8.45 2.05 -1.35
CA SER A 109 -8.68 0.61 -1.09
C SER A 109 -7.93 -0.27 -2.09
N ILE A 110 -7.72 -1.53 -1.75
CA ILE A 110 -6.97 -2.47 -2.59
C ILE A 110 -7.74 -2.75 -3.89
N TYR A 111 -9.06 -2.84 -3.81
CA TYR A 111 -9.94 -3.01 -4.98
C TYR A 111 -9.81 -1.83 -5.95
N ASP A 112 -9.98 -0.60 -5.47
CA ASP A 112 -9.90 0.59 -6.31
C ASP A 112 -8.52 0.79 -6.91
N ARG A 113 -7.47 0.49 -6.13
CA ARG A 113 -6.08 0.52 -6.62
C ARG A 113 -5.82 -0.50 -7.73
N ALA A 114 -6.46 -1.67 -7.68
CA ALA A 114 -6.37 -2.66 -8.75
C ALA A 114 -7.05 -2.16 -10.03
N ARG A 115 -8.22 -1.52 -9.89
CA ARG A 115 -8.92 -0.86 -11.01
C ARG A 115 -8.07 0.25 -11.62
N GLU A 116 -7.54 1.16 -10.78
CA GLU A 116 -6.67 2.25 -11.24
C GLU A 116 -5.41 1.74 -11.94
N LEU A 117 -4.81 0.65 -11.43
CA LEU A 117 -3.62 0.04 -12.01
C LEU A 117 -3.87 -0.50 -13.42
N PHE A 118 -5.01 -1.15 -13.65
CA PHE A 118 -5.39 -1.63 -14.97
C PHE A 118 -5.44 -0.48 -15.99
N TYR A 119 -6.21 0.58 -15.69
CA TYR A 119 -6.37 1.70 -16.62
C TYR A 119 -5.12 2.59 -16.72
N TYR A 120 -4.24 2.61 -15.71
CA TYR A 120 -2.91 3.23 -15.84
C TYR A 120 -2.08 2.53 -16.92
N LEU A 121 -2.14 1.19 -17.00
CA LEU A 121 -1.40 0.39 -17.98
C LEU A 121 -2.08 0.42 -19.34
N LYS A 122 -3.36 0.07 -19.41
CA LYS A 122 -4.10 -0.09 -20.66
C LYS A 122 -4.55 1.23 -21.28
N GLY A 123 -4.78 2.25 -20.45
CA GLY A 123 -5.40 3.52 -20.85
C GLY A 123 -6.91 3.49 -20.72
N GLY A 124 -7.56 4.65 -20.84
CA GLY A 124 -9.02 4.80 -20.71
C GLY A 124 -9.44 5.54 -19.45
N VAL A 125 -10.73 5.47 -19.12
CA VAL A 125 -11.29 6.05 -17.89
C VAL A 125 -11.36 4.97 -16.85
N VAL A 126 -10.82 5.23 -15.65
CA VAL A 126 -10.96 4.29 -14.54
C VAL A 126 -12.44 4.04 -14.27
N ASP A 127 -12.85 2.78 -14.39
CA ASP A 127 -14.16 2.29 -13.98
C ASP A 127 -14.01 1.44 -12.72
N PHE A 128 -14.58 1.90 -11.61
CA PHE A 128 -14.59 1.17 -10.34
C PHE A 128 -15.70 0.11 -10.28
N GLY A 129 -16.60 0.09 -11.27
CA GLY A 129 -17.77 -0.77 -11.31
C GLY A 129 -18.98 -0.13 -10.61
N GLU A 130 -20.15 -0.31 -11.21
CA GLU A 130 -21.40 0.30 -10.73
C GLU A 130 -21.77 -0.16 -9.32
N GLU A 131 -21.85 -1.48 -9.10
CA GLU A 131 -22.24 -2.06 -7.81
C GLU A 131 -21.29 -1.65 -6.66
N HIS A 132 -19.97 -1.71 -6.88
CA HIS A 132 -18.98 -1.28 -5.90
C HIS A 132 -19.13 0.20 -5.56
N SER A 133 -19.28 1.04 -6.58
CA SER A 133 -19.36 2.50 -6.40
C SER A 133 -20.65 2.93 -5.68
N GLU A 134 -21.76 2.24 -5.93
CA GLU A 134 -23.01 2.44 -5.20
C GLU A 134 -22.89 1.98 -3.74
N ALA A 135 -22.31 0.80 -3.49
CA ALA A 135 -22.12 0.27 -2.15
C ALA A 135 -21.17 1.13 -1.31
N CYS A 136 -20.11 1.64 -1.91
CA CYS A 136 -19.08 2.44 -1.23
C CYS A 136 -19.35 3.96 -1.28
N GLY A 137 -20.37 4.40 -2.03
CA GLY A 137 -20.83 5.78 -2.03
C GLY A 137 -19.87 6.76 -2.72
N HIS A 138 -19.24 6.35 -3.83
CA HIS A 138 -18.36 7.18 -4.64
C HIS A 138 -18.72 7.14 -6.13
N SER A 139 -18.02 7.92 -6.96
CA SER A 139 -18.24 7.90 -8.41
C SER A 139 -17.75 6.61 -9.04
N ARG A 140 -18.54 6.06 -9.98
CA ARG A 140 -18.14 4.94 -10.84
C ARG A 140 -16.90 5.23 -11.66
N PHE A 141 -16.80 6.44 -12.19
CA PHE A 141 -15.70 6.83 -13.06
C PHE A 141 -14.70 7.72 -12.35
N GLY A 142 -13.42 7.37 -12.48
CA GLY A 142 -12.28 8.08 -11.90
C GLY A 142 -11.47 8.88 -12.93
N ARG A 143 -10.15 8.85 -12.77
CA ARG A 143 -9.20 9.55 -13.65
C ARG A 143 -9.27 8.99 -15.08
N ARG A 144 -9.06 9.87 -16.07
CA ARG A 144 -8.79 9.48 -17.45
C ARG A 144 -7.29 9.40 -17.72
N TYR A 145 -6.85 8.28 -18.26
CA TYR A 145 -5.53 8.06 -18.85
C TYR A 145 -5.67 8.11 -20.36
N GLU A 146 -5.33 9.25 -20.99
CA GLU A 146 -5.45 9.42 -22.45
C GLU A 146 -4.61 8.39 -23.22
N GLN A 147 -3.45 8.04 -22.66
CA GLN A 147 -2.59 6.97 -23.15
C GLN A 147 -2.17 6.10 -21.97
N GLY A 148 -2.41 4.79 -22.08
CA GLY A 148 -1.88 3.81 -21.15
C GLY A 148 -0.35 3.76 -21.21
N GLN A 149 0.29 3.41 -20.09
CA GLN A 149 1.75 3.27 -20.07
C GLN A 149 2.24 1.99 -20.77
N TYR A 150 1.35 1.03 -21.01
CA TYR A 150 1.62 -0.18 -21.80
C TYR A 150 0.34 -0.67 -22.51
N PRO A 151 -0.16 0.05 -23.54
CA PRO A 151 -1.45 -0.26 -24.17
C PRO A 151 -1.50 -1.62 -24.88
N GLU A 152 -0.35 -2.12 -25.34
CA GLU A 152 -0.17 -3.45 -25.94
C GLU A 152 -0.26 -4.60 -24.93
N TRP A 153 -0.43 -4.31 -23.62
CA TRP A 153 -0.53 -5.34 -22.59
C TRP A 153 -1.61 -6.37 -22.92
N ASP A 154 -1.18 -7.62 -23.07
CA ASP A 154 -2.01 -8.81 -23.28
C ASP A 154 -1.24 -10.08 -22.85
N GLU A 155 -1.72 -11.27 -23.25
CA GLU A 155 -1.08 -12.56 -22.94
C GLU A 155 0.25 -12.78 -23.69
N ASP A 156 0.40 -12.21 -24.89
CA ASP A 156 1.64 -12.26 -25.68
C ASP A 156 2.64 -11.18 -25.22
N HIS A 157 2.15 -10.16 -24.54
CA HIS A 157 2.91 -9.04 -23.96
C HIS A 157 2.70 -8.95 -22.44
N PRO A 158 3.09 -9.98 -21.66
CA PRO A 158 2.76 -10.01 -20.24
C PRO A 158 3.68 -9.11 -19.41
N ILE A 159 3.33 -8.87 -18.15
CA ILE A 159 4.04 -7.95 -17.24
C ILE A 159 4.64 -8.68 -16.03
N HIS A 160 5.80 -8.22 -15.56
CA HIS A 160 6.31 -8.51 -14.22
C HIS A 160 5.83 -7.47 -13.21
N PHE A 161 5.12 -7.88 -12.17
CA PHE A 161 4.74 -6.98 -11.08
C PHE A 161 5.66 -7.15 -9.87
N VAL A 162 6.01 -6.03 -9.24
CA VAL A 162 6.70 -6.00 -7.93
C VAL A 162 5.86 -5.18 -6.96
N GLY A 163 5.17 -5.85 -6.05
CA GLY A 163 4.37 -5.22 -5.02
C GLY A 163 5.13 -5.06 -3.71
N HIS A 164 5.23 -3.84 -3.18
CA HIS A 164 5.71 -3.61 -1.82
C HIS A 164 4.53 -3.42 -0.85
N SER A 165 4.59 -4.07 0.33
CA SER A 165 3.55 -3.93 1.36
C SER A 165 2.15 -4.26 0.80
N ALA A 166 1.18 -3.34 0.91
CA ALA A 166 -0.17 -3.50 0.37
C ALA A 166 -0.20 -3.63 -1.16
N GLY A 167 0.83 -3.13 -1.87
CA GLY A 167 0.92 -3.24 -3.33
C GLY A 167 0.97 -4.69 -3.81
N ALA A 168 1.48 -5.61 -2.98
CA ALA A 168 1.44 -7.05 -3.28
C ALA A 168 0.01 -7.61 -3.30
N GLN A 169 -0.89 -7.09 -2.46
CA GLN A 169 -2.30 -7.47 -2.52
C GLN A 169 -3.00 -6.86 -3.74
N VAL A 170 -2.71 -5.58 -4.05
CA VAL A 170 -3.26 -4.90 -5.25
C VAL A 170 -3.00 -5.70 -6.51
N VAL A 171 -1.76 -6.15 -6.69
CA VAL A 171 -1.37 -6.96 -7.86
C VAL A 171 -2.14 -8.28 -7.91
N ARG A 172 -2.34 -8.95 -6.78
CA ARG A 172 -3.10 -10.21 -6.74
C ARG A 172 -4.58 -10.00 -7.05
N VAL A 173 -5.18 -8.93 -6.51
CA VAL A 173 -6.57 -8.56 -6.82
C VAL A 173 -6.71 -8.22 -8.31
N LEU A 174 -5.78 -7.44 -8.88
CA LEU A 174 -5.74 -7.16 -10.31
C LEU A 174 -5.64 -8.46 -11.13
N GLN A 175 -4.74 -9.37 -10.76
CA GLN A 175 -4.58 -10.63 -11.49
C GLN A 175 -5.88 -11.46 -11.47
N GLN A 176 -6.56 -11.54 -10.33
CA GLN A 176 -7.85 -12.22 -10.25
C GLN A 176 -8.91 -11.51 -11.10
N MET A 177 -8.97 -10.16 -11.08
CA MET A 177 -9.89 -9.39 -11.93
C MET A 177 -9.67 -9.63 -13.43
N LEU A 178 -8.42 -9.84 -13.87
CA LEU A 178 -8.11 -10.21 -15.25
C LEU A 178 -8.63 -11.61 -15.57
N ALA A 179 -8.44 -12.58 -14.67
CA ALA A 179 -8.95 -13.94 -14.83
C ALA A 179 -10.49 -13.98 -14.88
N ASP A 180 -11.13 -13.13 -14.08
CA ASP A 180 -12.59 -13.02 -13.99
C ASP A 180 -13.20 -12.11 -15.08
N GLN A 181 -12.38 -11.53 -15.95
CA GLN A 181 -12.80 -10.61 -17.02
C GLN A 181 -13.60 -9.42 -16.50
N ALA A 182 -13.17 -8.85 -15.38
CA ALA A 182 -13.94 -7.87 -14.62
C ALA A 182 -13.97 -6.46 -15.25
N PHE A 183 -13.25 -6.22 -16.36
CA PHE A 183 -13.10 -4.90 -16.99
C PHE A 183 -13.98 -4.78 -18.24
N GLU A 184 -15.03 -3.96 -18.17
CA GLU A 184 -15.99 -3.76 -19.27
C GLU A 184 -15.27 -3.23 -20.53
N GLY A 185 -15.50 -3.88 -21.67
CA GLY A 185 -14.84 -3.57 -22.94
C GLY A 185 -13.46 -4.21 -23.14
N PHE A 186 -13.04 -5.10 -22.22
CA PHE A 186 -11.79 -5.87 -22.30
C PHE A 186 -12.05 -7.35 -21.95
N GLU A 187 -12.99 -7.97 -22.68
CA GLU A 187 -13.45 -9.34 -22.46
C GLU A 187 -12.41 -10.42 -22.81
N GLU A 188 -11.26 -10.04 -23.38
CA GLU A 188 -10.15 -10.93 -23.70
C GLU A 188 -9.13 -11.11 -22.55
N THR A 189 -9.33 -10.40 -21.44
CA THR A 189 -8.42 -10.47 -20.28
C THR A 189 -8.36 -11.88 -19.67
N ASN A 190 -7.18 -12.25 -19.17
CA ASN A 190 -6.95 -13.50 -18.44
C ASN A 190 -5.73 -13.38 -17.50
N GLU A 191 -5.51 -14.37 -16.64
CA GLU A 191 -4.43 -14.39 -15.65
C GLU A 191 -3.00 -14.37 -16.24
N ASN A 192 -2.83 -14.84 -17.49
CA ASN A 192 -1.53 -14.99 -18.15
C ASN A 192 -0.96 -13.66 -18.65
N TRP A 193 -1.76 -12.59 -18.61
CA TRP A 193 -1.30 -11.20 -18.78
C TRP A 193 -0.27 -10.82 -17.69
N VAL A 194 -0.18 -11.62 -16.61
CA VAL A 194 0.79 -11.50 -15.53
C VAL A 194 1.81 -12.64 -15.59
N LEU A 195 3.05 -12.30 -15.98
CA LEU A 195 4.15 -13.26 -16.05
C LEU A 195 4.70 -13.61 -14.66
N SER A 196 4.85 -12.61 -13.79
CA SER A 196 5.27 -12.86 -12.40
C SER A 196 4.76 -11.83 -11.41
N VAL A 197 4.65 -12.25 -10.15
CA VAL A 197 4.36 -11.39 -9.00
C VAL A 197 5.46 -11.55 -7.96
N THR A 198 6.24 -10.50 -7.77
CA THR A 198 7.25 -10.40 -6.72
C THR A 198 6.73 -9.52 -5.59
N SER A 199 6.88 -9.98 -4.36
CA SER A 199 6.42 -9.28 -3.17
C SER A 199 7.59 -8.91 -2.28
N LEU A 200 7.66 -7.64 -1.90
CA LEU A 200 8.62 -7.11 -0.93
C LEU A 200 7.87 -6.70 0.33
N SER A 201 8.08 -7.42 1.43
CA SER A 201 7.26 -7.27 2.64
C SER A 201 5.75 -7.25 2.33
N GLY A 202 5.23 -8.18 1.52
CA GLY A 202 3.81 -8.15 1.14
C GLY A 202 2.87 -8.32 2.33
N ALA A 203 1.72 -7.64 2.32
CA ALA A 203 0.78 -7.73 3.42
C ALA A 203 -0.21 -8.91 3.30
N PHE A 204 0.15 -10.07 2.75
CA PHE A 204 -0.82 -11.06 2.24
C PHE A 204 -1.91 -11.51 3.20
N ASN A 205 -1.65 -11.50 4.50
CA ASN A 205 -2.58 -11.97 5.53
C ASN A 205 -3.02 -10.85 6.48
N GLY A 206 -2.77 -9.59 6.13
CA GLY A 206 -3.02 -8.43 6.97
C GLY A 206 -1.93 -8.20 8.03
N THR A 207 -2.17 -7.31 8.97
CA THR A 207 -1.21 -6.96 10.03
C THR A 207 -1.89 -6.59 11.34
N THR A 208 -1.28 -6.99 12.46
CA THR A 208 -1.73 -6.58 13.80
C THR A 208 -1.49 -5.09 14.06
N ARG A 209 -0.65 -4.44 13.24
CA ARG A 209 -0.42 -3.00 13.31
C ARG A 209 -1.69 -2.18 13.12
N THR A 210 -2.61 -2.62 12.28
CA THR A 210 -3.89 -1.93 12.04
C THR A 210 -4.66 -1.72 13.35
N TYR A 211 -4.72 -2.74 14.22
CA TYR A 211 -5.42 -2.66 15.50
C TYR A 211 -4.68 -1.79 16.53
N LEU A 212 -3.35 -1.78 16.49
CA LEU A 212 -2.52 -0.92 17.32
C LEU A 212 -2.68 0.56 16.94
N ASP A 213 -2.75 0.84 15.64
CA ASP A 213 -2.91 2.20 15.12
C ASP A 213 -4.36 2.72 15.33
N GLY A 214 -5.35 1.84 15.33
CA GLY A 214 -6.70 2.24 15.73
C GLY A 214 -7.88 1.43 15.23
N MET A 215 -7.69 0.45 14.36
CA MET A 215 -8.79 -0.41 13.91
C MET A 215 -9.33 -1.23 15.08
N ARG A 216 -10.64 -1.50 15.08
CA ARG A 216 -11.24 -2.37 16.08
C ARG A 216 -11.05 -3.83 15.68
N THR A 217 -10.95 -4.70 16.68
CA THR A 217 -10.74 -6.14 16.46
C THR A 217 -12.03 -6.91 16.25
N ASP A 218 -13.19 -6.31 16.58
CA ASP A 218 -14.51 -6.94 16.46
C ASP A 218 -14.97 -7.05 15.01
N ASP A 219 -14.93 -5.93 14.25
CA ASP A 219 -15.32 -5.90 12.85
C ASP A 219 -14.13 -5.81 11.87
N GLY A 220 -12.99 -5.28 12.30
CA GLY A 220 -11.84 -5.02 11.43
C GLY A 220 -12.05 -3.85 10.45
N VAL A 221 -13.14 -3.10 10.56
CA VAL A 221 -13.52 -2.04 9.61
C VAL A 221 -13.65 -0.70 10.31
N SER A 222 -14.19 -0.68 11.53
CA SER A 222 -14.42 0.53 12.28
C SER A 222 -13.16 0.96 13.05
N MET A 223 -12.98 2.27 13.22
CA MET A 223 -11.91 2.83 14.05
C MET A 223 -12.35 2.98 15.52
N LYS A 224 -11.42 2.83 16.44
CA LYS A 224 -11.59 3.19 17.86
C LYS A 224 -11.89 4.69 17.97
N PRO A 225 -12.70 5.14 18.95
CA PRO A 225 -13.05 6.56 19.11
C PRO A 225 -11.84 7.46 19.40
N ILE A 226 -10.83 6.93 20.10
CA ILE A 226 -9.60 7.64 20.46
C ILE A 226 -8.41 6.77 20.04
N CYS A 227 -7.75 7.14 18.95
CA CYS A 227 -6.58 6.45 18.43
C CYS A 227 -5.80 7.32 17.43
N LEU A 228 -4.64 6.83 16.99
CA LEU A 228 -3.77 7.55 16.04
C LEU A 228 -4.47 7.72 14.67
N LEU A 229 -5.22 6.71 14.23
CA LEU A 229 -5.94 6.77 12.96
C LEU A 229 -7.03 7.84 12.93
N GLN A 230 -7.63 8.21 14.05
CA GLN A 230 -8.60 9.33 14.08
C GLN A 230 -7.94 10.66 13.72
N LEU A 231 -6.69 10.88 14.16
CA LEU A 231 -5.93 12.09 13.81
C LEU A 231 -5.54 12.08 12.33
N CYS A 232 -5.11 10.92 11.82
CA CYS A 232 -4.83 10.73 10.40
C CYS A 232 -6.08 10.98 9.56
N ARG A 233 -7.22 10.40 9.95
CA ARG A 233 -8.53 10.59 9.31
C ARG A 233 -8.89 12.06 9.19
N ILE A 234 -8.82 12.82 10.30
CA ILE A 234 -9.13 14.26 10.29
C ILE A 234 -8.19 15.00 9.33
N GLY A 235 -6.88 14.73 9.39
CA GLY A 235 -5.90 15.36 8.51
C GLY A 235 -6.17 15.10 7.03
N VAL A 236 -6.51 13.85 6.68
CA VAL A 236 -6.81 13.43 5.30
C VAL A 236 -8.12 14.03 4.81
N ILE A 237 -9.19 14.02 5.62
CA ILE A 237 -10.45 14.68 5.28
C ILE A 237 -10.22 16.16 5.00
N MET A 238 -9.46 16.85 5.87
CA MET A 238 -9.14 18.27 5.68
C MET A 238 -8.32 18.49 4.40
N TYR A 239 -7.34 17.63 4.14
CA TYR A 239 -6.50 17.70 2.94
C TYR A 239 -7.32 17.59 1.65
N ASP A 240 -8.13 16.54 1.53
CA ASP A 240 -8.92 16.28 0.32
C ASP A 240 -10.09 17.25 0.17
N TRP A 241 -10.67 17.72 1.29
CA TRP A 241 -11.68 18.77 1.27
C TRP A 241 -11.12 20.10 0.80
N LEU A 242 -9.92 20.51 1.25
CA LEU A 242 -9.29 21.76 0.80
C LEU A 242 -8.94 21.75 -0.70
N ASP A 243 -8.64 20.58 -1.25
CA ASP A 243 -8.48 20.34 -2.69
C ASP A 243 -7.47 21.30 -3.37
N ILE A 244 -6.32 21.47 -2.72
CA ILE A 244 -5.24 22.35 -3.19
C ILE A 244 -4.49 21.66 -4.33
N SER A 245 -4.65 22.17 -5.56
CA SER A 245 -4.20 21.48 -6.78
C SER A 245 -2.70 21.17 -6.82
N TRP A 246 -1.84 22.13 -6.46
CA TRP A 246 -0.39 21.87 -6.47
C TRP A 246 0.02 20.79 -5.46
N LEU A 247 -0.66 20.76 -4.30
CA LEU A 247 -0.38 19.83 -3.23
C LEU A 247 -0.83 18.42 -3.61
N LYS A 248 -2.02 18.28 -4.21
CA LYS A 248 -2.51 17.00 -4.77
C LYS A 248 -1.65 16.48 -5.91
N THR A 249 -1.13 17.36 -6.76
CA THR A 249 -0.15 16.97 -7.79
C THR A 249 1.18 16.55 -7.16
N TYR A 250 1.56 17.12 -6.03
CA TYR A 250 2.79 16.76 -5.34
C TYR A 250 2.69 15.42 -4.61
N TYR A 251 1.57 15.14 -3.94
CA TYR A 251 1.30 13.89 -3.25
C TYR A 251 -0.22 13.65 -3.13
N ASN A 252 -0.73 12.47 -3.46
CA ASN A 252 -2.17 12.21 -3.43
C ASN A 252 -2.54 11.06 -2.46
N PHE A 253 -3.57 11.28 -1.64
CA PHE A 253 -4.16 10.20 -0.83
C PHE A 253 -5.05 9.27 -1.66
N GLY A 254 -5.57 9.76 -2.78
CA GLY A 254 -6.29 8.96 -3.79
C GLY A 254 -7.80 8.88 -3.61
N PHE A 255 -8.42 9.87 -2.96
CA PHE A 255 -9.86 9.92 -2.73
C PHE A 255 -10.61 10.85 -3.70
N ASP A 256 -10.05 11.12 -4.88
CA ASP A 256 -10.64 12.05 -5.85
C ASP A 256 -12.04 11.58 -6.32
N HIS A 257 -12.27 10.26 -6.43
CA HIS A 257 -13.57 9.67 -6.83
C HIS A 257 -14.67 9.81 -5.76
N PHE A 258 -14.32 10.07 -4.50
CA PHE A 258 -15.29 10.40 -3.43
C PHE A 258 -15.81 11.83 -3.51
N ASN A 259 -15.20 12.69 -4.34
CA ASN A 259 -15.69 14.05 -4.62
C ASN A 259 -15.86 14.96 -3.39
N ILE A 260 -15.05 14.77 -2.34
CA ILE A 260 -15.19 15.50 -1.06
C ILE A 260 -14.69 16.96 -1.08
N SER A 261 -14.17 17.44 -2.20
CA SER A 261 -13.68 18.83 -2.37
C SER A 261 -14.72 19.87 -1.93
N TRP A 262 -14.25 20.94 -1.27
CA TRP A 262 -15.06 22.06 -0.81
C TRP A 262 -15.86 22.72 -1.94
N LYS A 263 -15.35 22.67 -3.19
CA LYS A 263 -16.03 23.17 -4.38
C LYS A 263 -17.28 22.37 -4.72
N LYS A 264 -17.32 21.08 -4.36
CA LYS A 264 -18.43 20.16 -4.63
C LYS A 264 -19.39 20.04 -3.45
N THR A 265 -18.87 19.93 -2.22
CA THR A 265 -19.68 19.58 -1.04
C THR A 265 -19.84 20.72 -0.02
N GLY A 266 -19.04 21.78 -0.14
CA GLY A 266 -19.03 22.91 0.81
C GLY A 266 -18.68 22.50 2.25
N VAL A 267 -18.93 23.39 3.21
CA VAL A 267 -18.64 23.14 4.64
C VAL A 267 -19.52 22.03 5.23
N ARG A 268 -20.74 21.86 4.71
CA ARG A 268 -21.64 20.79 5.16
C ARG A 268 -21.05 19.40 4.86
N GLY A 269 -20.49 19.21 3.66
CA GLY A 269 -19.82 17.95 3.32
C GLY A 269 -18.64 17.63 4.22
N LEU A 270 -17.88 18.65 4.65
CA LEU A 270 -16.81 18.46 5.64
C LEU A 270 -17.36 17.92 6.96
N VAL A 271 -18.45 18.51 7.46
CA VAL A 271 -19.11 18.05 8.69
C VAL A 271 -19.61 16.61 8.53
N ASP A 272 -20.27 16.30 7.41
CA ASP A 272 -20.77 14.95 7.13
C ASP A 272 -19.63 13.91 7.09
N CYS A 273 -18.49 14.24 6.47
CA CYS A 273 -17.30 13.38 6.47
C CYS A 273 -16.70 13.22 7.87
N LEU A 274 -16.59 14.30 8.65
CA LEU A 274 -16.03 14.26 10.01
C LEU A 274 -16.91 13.48 10.98
N MET A 275 -18.23 13.50 10.79
CA MET A 275 -19.21 12.73 11.57
C MET A 275 -19.27 11.26 11.14
N GLY A 276 -18.63 10.88 10.02
CA GLY A 276 -18.66 9.51 9.50
C GLY A 276 -19.94 9.17 8.74
N ASN A 277 -20.65 10.17 8.21
CA ASN A 277 -21.85 9.96 7.40
C ASN A 277 -21.54 9.80 5.90
N ALA A 278 -20.34 10.20 5.46
CA ALA A 278 -19.93 10.19 4.06
C ALA A 278 -18.41 10.04 3.91
N GLY A 279 -17.99 9.65 2.70
CA GLY A 279 -16.57 9.53 2.33
C GLY A 279 -15.97 8.16 2.64
N PRO A 280 -14.68 7.98 2.32
CA PRO A 280 -14.00 6.66 2.33
C PRO A 280 -14.01 5.99 3.71
N PHE A 281 -13.89 6.80 4.77
CA PHE A 281 -13.87 6.28 6.13
C PHE A 281 -15.24 5.83 6.64
N ALA A 282 -16.33 6.31 6.04
CA ALA A 282 -17.69 5.93 6.41
C ALA A 282 -18.10 4.63 5.72
N SER A 283 -17.74 4.45 4.45
CA SER A 283 -17.97 3.21 3.72
C SER A 283 -17.03 2.08 4.13
N GLY A 284 -15.86 2.41 4.68
CA GLY A 284 -14.79 1.42 4.92
C GLY A 284 -13.96 1.14 3.68
N ASP A 285 -14.19 1.88 2.59
CA ASP A 285 -13.49 1.73 1.32
C ASP A 285 -12.20 2.56 1.28
N TRP A 286 -11.23 2.08 2.04
CA TRP A 286 -9.87 2.60 2.13
C TRP A 286 -8.94 1.50 2.62
N ILE A 287 -7.63 1.75 2.56
CA ILE A 287 -6.65 0.66 2.65
C ILE A 287 -6.54 -0.05 4.00
N LEU A 288 -6.92 0.56 5.13
CA LEU A 288 -6.68 -0.05 6.44
C LEU A 288 -7.63 -1.19 6.83
N PRO A 289 -8.95 -1.10 6.57
CA PRO A 289 -9.85 -2.25 6.64
C PRO A 289 -9.30 -3.47 5.89
N ASP A 290 -8.82 -3.29 4.67
CA ASP A 290 -8.24 -4.35 3.84
C ASP A 290 -6.98 -4.98 4.46
N LEU A 291 -6.20 -4.19 5.21
CA LEU A 291 -4.97 -4.62 5.87
C LEU A 291 -5.20 -5.23 7.27
N THR A 292 -6.43 -5.29 7.77
CA THR A 292 -6.75 -6.12 8.93
C THR A 292 -6.65 -7.60 8.57
N ILE A 293 -6.47 -8.47 9.57
CA ILE A 293 -6.44 -9.92 9.33
C ILE A 293 -7.77 -10.38 8.74
N GLN A 294 -8.90 -9.84 9.23
CA GLN A 294 -10.23 -10.14 8.70
C GLN A 294 -10.38 -9.66 7.25
N GLY A 295 -10.02 -8.40 6.96
CA GLY A 295 -10.11 -7.82 5.62
C GLY A 295 -9.27 -8.57 4.60
N SER A 296 -7.99 -8.83 4.92
CA SER A 296 -7.10 -9.59 4.05
C SER A 296 -7.57 -11.04 3.85
N THR A 297 -8.18 -11.66 4.88
CA THR A 297 -8.78 -13.00 4.75
C THR A 297 -10.01 -12.98 3.83
N SER A 298 -10.85 -11.95 3.95
CA SER A 298 -12.02 -11.75 3.08
C SER A 298 -11.58 -11.59 1.63
N ILE A 299 -10.61 -10.72 1.36
CA ILE A 299 -10.04 -10.53 0.03
C ILE A 299 -9.49 -11.84 -0.51
N ASN A 300 -8.63 -12.53 0.25
CA ASN A 300 -8.00 -13.78 -0.18
C ASN A 300 -8.98 -14.92 -0.48
N SER A 301 -10.20 -14.90 0.08
CA SER A 301 -11.18 -15.96 -0.13
C SER A 301 -11.58 -16.15 -1.60
N ASN A 302 -11.45 -15.10 -2.40
CA ASN A 302 -11.75 -15.10 -3.84
C ASN A 302 -10.50 -15.11 -4.72
N LEU A 303 -9.29 -15.09 -4.14
CA LEU A 303 -8.04 -15.00 -4.90
C LEU A 303 -7.42 -16.38 -5.08
N GLN A 304 -6.91 -16.64 -6.28
CA GLN A 304 -6.20 -17.88 -6.61
C GLN A 304 -4.69 -17.65 -6.77
N THR A 305 -3.94 -18.75 -6.84
CA THR A 305 -2.56 -18.77 -7.34
C THR A 305 -2.58 -19.50 -8.67
N PHE A 306 -2.19 -18.79 -9.72
CA PHE A 306 -2.38 -19.25 -11.09
C PHE A 306 -1.19 -20.10 -11.57
N PRO A 307 -1.43 -21.22 -12.27
CA PRO A 307 -0.42 -22.23 -12.55
C PRO A 307 0.71 -21.77 -13.47
N ASN A 308 0.48 -20.74 -14.30
CA ASN A 308 1.43 -20.25 -15.28
C ASN A 308 2.22 -19.00 -14.82
N THR A 309 1.88 -18.45 -13.65
CA THR A 309 2.54 -17.24 -13.12
C THR A 309 3.60 -17.63 -12.11
N TYR A 310 4.75 -16.95 -12.16
CA TYR A 310 5.81 -17.10 -11.15
C TYR A 310 5.55 -16.18 -9.95
N TYR A 311 5.61 -16.71 -8.74
CA TYR A 311 5.42 -15.93 -7.52
C TYR A 311 6.70 -15.92 -6.68
N PHE A 312 7.01 -14.76 -6.10
CA PHE A 312 8.16 -14.58 -5.23
C PHE A 312 7.77 -13.74 -4.02
N SER A 313 8.26 -14.11 -2.84
CA SER A 313 8.00 -13.39 -1.59
C SER A 313 9.28 -13.16 -0.79
N TYR A 314 9.61 -11.89 -0.58
CA TYR A 314 10.71 -11.47 0.28
C TYR A 314 10.13 -10.94 1.59
N ALA A 315 10.09 -11.81 2.60
CA ALA A 315 9.70 -11.45 3.95
C ALA A 315 10.84 -10.75 4.69
N THR A 316 10.52 -9.69 5.43
CA THR A 316 11.50 -8.97 6.25
C THR A 316 11.15 -9.06 7.73
N LYS A 317 12.16 -8.81 8.58
CA LYS A 317 11.96 -8.70 10.02
C LYS A 317 12.99 -7.80 10.68
N ARG A 318 12.55 -7.11 11.73
CA ARG A 318 13.36 -6.27 12.63
C ARG A 318 13.24 -6.72 14.08
N THR A 319 13.02 -8.02 14.25
CA THR A 319 12.90 -8.71 15.55
C THR A 319 13.90 -9.86 15.62
N ARG A 320 14.22 -10.27 16.85
CA ARG A 320 15.06 -11.43 17.15
C ARG A 320 14.49 -12.20 18.32
N ARG A 321 14.75 -13.51 18.38
CA ARG A 321 14.36 -14.36 19.51
C ARG A 321 15.48 -14.43 20.55
N VAL A 322 15.16 -14.11 21.79
CA VAL A 322 16.07 -14.20 22.95
C VAL A 322 15.33 -14.90 24.08
N MET A 323 15.87 -16.02 24.58
CA MET A 323 15.25 -16.81 25.67
C MET A 323 13.77 -17.14 25.43
N GLY A 324 13.40 -17.43 24.18
CA GLY A 324 12.01 -17.74 23.80
C GLY A 324 11.09 -16.53 23.61
N MET A 325 11.56 -15.31 23.88
CA MET A 325 10.82 -14.07 23.64
C MET A 325 11.22 -13.39 22.33
N THR A 326 10.23 -12.88 21.60
CA THR A 326 10.45 -12.03 20.43
C THR A 326 10.65 -10.58 20.87
N ILE A 327 11.80 -9.99 20.55
CA ILE A 327 12.15 -8.61 20.92
C ILE A 327 12.69 -7.83 19.71
N PRO A 328 12.65 -6.49 19.72
CA PRO A 328 13.28 -5.67 18.68
C PRO A 328 14.76 -6.02 18.48
N SER A 329 15.21 -6.06 17.21
CA SER A 329 16.58 -6.48 16.87
C SER A 329 17.67 -5.51 17.35
N GLY A 330 17.32 -4.24 17.57
CA GLY A 330 18.20 -3.22 18.14
C GLY A 330 17.80 -1.80 17.72
N VAL A 331 18.05 -0.80 18.57
CA VAL A 331 17.65 0.60 18.35
C VAL A 331 18.31 1.21 17.11
N LEU A 332 19.59 0.87 16.83
CA LEU A 332 20.32 1.42 15.68
C LEU A 332 19.88 0.84 14.33
N GLY A 333 19.23 -0.32 14.32
CA GLY A 333 18.82 -1.02 13.09
C GLY A 333 17.35 -0.80 12.71
N ILE A 334 16.59 -0.07 13.52
CA ILE A 334 15.16 0.13 13.34
C ILE A 334 14.93 1.63 13.21
N HIS A 335 14.21 2.03 12.16
CA HIS A 335 13.86 3.43 11.97
C HIS A 335 13.05 3.94 13.19
N PRO A 336 13.34 5.12 13.75
CA PRO A 336 12.71 5.58 14.99
C PRO A 336 11.18 5.60 14.95
N MET A 337 10.57 5.93 13.80
CA MET A 337 9.11 5.84 13.62
C MET A 337 8.54 4.43 13.83
N LEU A 338 9.32 3.39 13.51
CA LEU A 338 8.86 2.01 13.55
C LEU A 338 9.21 1.33 14.87
N PHE A 339 10.16 1.84 15.64
CA PHE A 339 10.67 1.16 16.84
C PHE A 339 9.57 0.81 17.86
N LEU A 340 8.71 1.77 18.18
CA LEU A 340 7.61 1.54 19.11
C LEU A 340 6.64 0.47 18.59
N ARG A 341 6.33 0.50 17.28
CA ARG A 341 5.45 -0.49 16.65
C ARG A 341 6.09 -1.87 16.57
N VAL A 342 7.39 -1.97 16.30
CA VAL A 342 8.12 -3.26 16.36
C VAL A 342 7.94 -3.91 17.73
N PHE A 343 8.13 -3.11 18.79
CA PHE A 343 7.97 -3.58 20.16
C PHE A 343 6.53 -4.01 20.47
N GLN A 344 5.54 -3.16 20.19
CA GLN A 344 4.14 -3.45 20.47
C GLN A 344 3.59 -4.64 19.69
N MET A 345 3.97 -4.79 18.41
CA MET A 345 3.59 -5.97 17.60
C MET A 345 4.20 -7.26 18.15
N SER A 346 5.44 -7.21 18.68
CA SER A 346 6.09 -8.38 19.31
C SER A 346 5.36 -8.84 20.59
N GLN A 347 4.61 -7.94 21.22
CA GLN A 347 3.85 -8.19 22.45
C GLN A 347 2.33 -8.23 22.20
N TRP A 348 1.90 -8.25 20.94
CA TRP A 348 0.49 -8.24 20.59
C TRP A 348 -0.22 -9.44 21.21
N LYS A 349 -1.40 -9.17 21.78
CA LYS A 349 -2.32 -10.16 22.30
C LYS A 349 -3.71 -9.83 21.79
N PHE A 350 -4.30 -10.73 21.04
CA PHE A 350 -5.65 -10.54 20.53
C PHE A 350 -6.64 -10.53 21.71
N PRO A 351 -7.62 -9.61 21.75
CA PRO A 351 -8.56 -9.51 22.87
C PRO A 351 -9.36 -10.80 23.08
N GLN A 352 -9.49 -11.24 24.34
CA GLN A 352 -10.15 -12.51 24.70
C GLN A 352 -11.68 -12.43 24.65
N ASP A 353 -12.24 -11.21 24.70
CA ASP A 353 -13.66 -10.91 24.63
C ASP A 353 -14.21 -10.90 23.19
N VAL A 354 -13.33 -11.02 22.20
CA VAL A 354 -13.67 -11.04 20.77
C VAL A 354 -13.27 -12.39 20.18
N SER A 355 -14.07 -12.88 19.24
CA SER A 355 -13.72 -14.09 18.50
C SER A 355 -12.40 -13.88 17.74
N PRO A 356 -11.45 -14.85 17.77
CA PRO A 356 -10.22 -14.74 17.00
C PRO A 356 -10.51 -14.56 15.50
N PRO A 357 -9.60 -13.90 14.75
CA PRO A 357 -9.85 -13.53 13.36
C PRO A 357 -9.96 -14.74 12.43
N TYR A 358 -9.43 -15.89 12.83
CA TYR A 358 -9.59 -17.16 12.14
C TYR A 358 -9.41 -18.34 13.10
N LYS A 359 -9.90 -19.52 12.70
CA LYS A 359 -9.79 -20.75 13.50
C LYS A 359 -8.33 -21.16 13.66
N GLY A 360 -7.88 -21.34 14.90
CA GLY A 360 -6.49 -21.73 15.20
C GLY A 360 -5.51 -20.56 15.29
N TYR A 361 -6.00 -19.32 15.32
CA TYR A 361 -5.17 -18.14 15.60
C TYR A 361 -4.36 -18.31 16.90
N ARG A 362 -3.08 -17.95 16.83
CA ARG A 362 -2.17 -17.87 17.99
C ARG A 362 -1.38 -16.57 17.92
N ASP A 363 -1.30 -15.84 19.03
CA ASP A 363 -0.56 -14.58 19.06
C ASP A 363 0.92 -14.77 18.71
N GLU A 364 1.49 -15.92 19.11
CA GLU A 364 2.91 -16.24 18.97
C GLU A 364 3.36 -16.28 17.49
N ASP A 365 2.44 -16.61 16.59
CA ASP A 365 2.70 -16.64 15.14
C ASP A 365 2.87 -15.23 14.56
N TRP A 366 2.29 -14.22 15.22
CA TRP A 366 2.25 -12.84 14.77
C TRP A 366 3.30 -11.95 15.47
N GLN A 367 4.22 -12.50 16.25
CA GLN A 367 5.18 -11.68 16.99
C GLN A 367 6.33 -11.16 16.12
N GLU A 368 6.89 -11.97 15.23
CA GLU A 368 7.97 -11.53 14.33
C GLU A 368 7.41 -10.51 13.34
N ASN A 369 8.09 -9.36 13.21
CA ASN A 369 7.62 -8.24 12.39
C ASN A 369 8.77 -7.31 11.97
N ASP A 370 8.51 -6.43 11.01
CA ASP A 370 9.40 -5.35 10.54
C ASP A 370 9.01 -3.95 11.08
N GLY A 371 7.95 -3.86 11.88
CA GLY A 371 7.36 -2.63 12.42
C GLY A 371 6.17 -2.10 11.63
N ALA A 372 5.90 -2.64 10.44
CA ALA A 372 4.70 -2.38 9.65
C ALA A 372 3.82 -3.63 9.54
N LEU A 373 4.44 -4.77 9.24
CA LEU A 373 3.78 -6.03 8.96
C LEU A 373 4.42 -7.16 9.79
N ASN A 374 3.59 -8.14 10.15
CA ASN A 374 4.06 -9.36 10.79
C ASN A 374 4.72 -10.25 9.73
N THR A 375 5.88 -10.83 10.04
CA THR A 375 6.69 -11.61 9.09
C THR A 375 5.93 -12.81 8.54
N ILE A 376 5.07 -13.46 9.35
CA ILE A 376 4.20 -14.54 8.88
C ILE A 376 3.25 -14.10 7.77
N SER A 377 2.84 -12.83 7.78
CA SER A 377 1.94 -12.28 6.77
C SER A 377 2.61 -12.11 5.41
N MET A 378 3.95 -11.99 5.40
CA MET A 378 4.73 -11.66 4.21
C MET A 378 5.17 -12.87 3.39
N THR A 379 5.13 -14.08 3.95
CA THR A 379 5.68 -15.25 3.28
C THR A 379 4.83 -15.66 2.09
N HIS A 380 3.52 -15.76 2.26
CA HIS A 380 2.59 -16.16 1.19
C HIS A 380 1.16 -15.98 1.68
N PRO A 381 0.15 -16.06 0.81
CA PRO A 381 -1.25 -16.10 1.22
C PRO A 381 -1.52 -17.39 2.01
N ARG A 382 -1.77 -17.25 3.32
CA ARG A 382 -2.00 -18.35 4.27
C ARG A 382 -3.46 -18.50 4.66
N LEU A 383 -4.22 -17.41 4.57
CA LEU A 383 -5.60 -17.30 5.06
C LEU A 383 -6.53 -16.93 3.90
N PRO A 384 -7.77 -17.47 3.86
CA PRO A 384 -8.31 -18.49 4.77
C PRO A 384 -7.81 -19.90 4.46
N VAL A 385 -7.36 -20.12 3.22
CA VAL A 385 -6.75 -21.38 2.75
C VAL A 385 -5.31 -21.07 2.40
N GLU A 386 -4.39 -21.95 2.81
CA GLU A 386 -2.97 -21.75 2.54
C GLU A 386 -2.66 -22.07 1.07
N HIS A 387 -2.09 -21.09 0.36
CA HIS A 387 -1.67 -21.26 -1.03
C HIS A 387 -0.38 -22.09 -1.11
N PRO A 388 -0.14 -22.80 -2.24
CA PRO A 388 1.10 -23.53 -2.45
C PRO A 388 2.31 -22.62 -2.25
N SER A 389 3.27 -23.05 -1.44
CA SER A 389 4.51 -22.31 -1.21
C SER A 389 5.70 -23.23 -0.96
N ARG A 390 6.89 -22.73 -1.26
CA ARG A 390 8.15 -23.40 -0.97
C ARG A 390 9.17 -22.41 -0.42
N PHE A 391 9.51 -22.58 0.86
CA PHE A 391 10.56 -21.77 1.48
C PHE A 391 11.94 -22.13 0.93
N ILE A 392 12.66 -21.13 0.41
CA ILE A 392 14.00 -21.27 -0.15
C ILE A 392 15.04 -20.72 0.83
N ARG A 393 16.09 -21.51 1.12
CA ARG A 393 17.16 -21.12 2.07
C ARG A 393 18.42 -20.56 1.41
N SER A 394 18.69 -20.96 0.18
CA SER A 394 19.89 -20.61 -0.57
C SER A 394 19.52 -20.36 -2.02
N ASP A 395 20.11 -19.35 -2.66
CA ASP A 395 19.90 -19.03 -4.07
C ASP A 395 20.25 -20.20 -5.01
N SER A 396 21.08 -21.15 -4.55
CA SER A 396 21.35 -22.40 -5.27
C SER A 396 20.11 -23.28 -5.45
N GLU A 397 19.10 -23.15 -4.59
CA GLU A 397 17.82 -23.87 -4.69
C GLU A 397 16.85 -23.17 -5.67
N CYS A 398 17.11 -21.91 -6.05
CA CYS A 398 16.33 -21.17 -7.07
C CYS A 398 16.63 -21.60 -8.51
N GLN A 399 17.54 -22.55 -8.74
CA GLN A 399 17.95 -22.98 -10.08
C GLN A 399 16.82 -23.61 -10.91
N THR A 400 15.69 -23.95 -10.29
CA THR A 400 14.48 -24.40 -10.99
C THR A 400 13.28 -23.58 -10.51
N LEU A 401 13.07 -22.41 -11.11
CA LEU A 401 11.87 -21.60 -10.87
C LEU A 401 10.65 -22.40 -11.30
N GLN A 402 9.62 -22.44 -10.44
CA GLN A 402 8.37 -23.16 -10.70
C GLN A 402 7.21 -22.14 -10.69
N PRO A 403 6.36 -22.11 -11.72
CA PRO A 403 5.17 -21.29 -11.69
C PRO A 403 4.08 -21.94 -10.83
N GLY A 404 3.05 -21.18 -10.43
CA GLY A 404 1.93 -21.68 -9.63
C GLY A 404 2.22 -21.93 -8.15
N ILE A 405 3.36 -21.46 -7.65
CA ILE A 405 3.79 -21.63 -6.25
C ILE A 405 4.54 -20.37 -5.77
N TRP A 406 4.33 -20.00 -4.50
CA TRP A 406 4.99 -18.88 -3.81
C TRP A 406 6.37 -19.22 -3.24
#